data_AF-A0A8B8IQR4-F1
#
_entry.id   AF-A0A8B8IQR4-F1
#
_cell.length_a   1.000
_cell.length_b   1.000
_cell.length_c   1.000
_cell.angle_alpha   90.00
_cell.angle_beta   90.00
_cell.angle_gamma   90.00
#
_symmetry.space_group_name_H-M   'P 1'
#
loop_
_entity.id
_entity.type
_entity.pdbx_description
1 polymer ?
#
loop_
_entity_poly.entity_id
_entity_poly.type
_entity_poly.pdbx_seq_one_letter_code
_entity_poly.pdbx_strand_id
1 'polypeptide(L)'
;MRYRRKYIVLFTLVVMNLIDQPAPEVKIAQGTLSGKMSADGTVFEYIGIPYASTNSSMRFQAPGPPPSWEGVYKAVDEIYVCAQKSFIGVIGTEDCLKINVYVPAMPKTKPLAVMVYIHGGAFYLGSGSKTLHGPGFLTKKDVILVTFNYRLGALGFICLNIKEAPGNAGLKDQIAALKWVQKNIAAFGGDPDNVTVFGESAGGTSVSLLLASEASTGLFKRAIVQSGSSLSNWAINRNPVWIASLLVKSLGH
;
A
#
# COMPACT_ATOMS: atom_id res chain seq x y z
N MET A 1 -28.27 -5.42 -46.03
CA MET A 1 -28.33 -5.57 -44.56
C MET A 1 -27.14 -6.29 -43.90
N ARG A 2 -26.31 -7.07 -44.61
CA ARG A 2 -25.21 -7.87 -44.01
C ARG A 2 -23.97 -7.05 -43.55
N TYR A 3 -23.72 -5.89 -44.16
CA TYR A 3 -22.56 -5.04 -43.83
C TYR A 3 -22.71 -4.24 -42.52
N ARG A 4 -23.90 -3.73 -42.21
CA ARG A 4 -24.16 -2.97 -40.96
C ARG A 4 -23.96 -3.82 -39.69
N ARG A 5 -24.28 -5.12 -39.73
CA ARG A 5 -24.04 -6.05 -38.60
C ARG A 5 -22.56 -6.22 -38.27
N LYS A 6 -21.66 -6.22 -39.26
CA LYS A 6 -20.21 -6.38 -39.02
C LYS A 6 -19.63 -5.17 -38.27
N TYR A 7 -20.02 -3.96 -38.65
CA TYR A 7 -19.58 -2.73 -37.97
C TYR A 7 -20.17 -2.61 -36.57
N ILE A 8 -21.42 -3.05 -36.35
CA ILE A 8 -22.04 -3.08 -35.01
C ILE A 8 -21.30 -4.07 -34.10
N VAL A 9 -20.99 -5.29 -34.59
CA VAL A 9 -20.25 -6.30 -33.81
C VAL A 9 -18.83 -5.84 -33.50
N LEU A 10 -18.13 -5.25 -34.47
CA LEU A 10 -16.79 -4.70 -34.27
C LEU A 10 -16.81 -3.53 -33.26
N PHE A 11 -17.80 -2.65 -33.36
CA PHE A 11 -17.98 -1.55 -32.40
C PHE A 11 -18.30 -2.07 -30.99
N THR A 12 -19.17 -3.08 -30.84
CA THR A 12 -19.47 -3.68 -29.53
C THR A 12 -18.27 -4.40 -28.92
N LEU A 13 -17.44 -5.07 -29.73
CA LEU A 13 -16.21 -5.71 -29.25
C LEU A 13 -15.14 -4.68 -28.84
N VAL A 14 -15.06 -3.55 -29.54
CA VAL A 14 -14.19 -2.44 -29.15
C VAL A 14 -14.68 -1.82 -27.84
N VAL A 15 -16.00 -1.58 -27.70
CA VAL A 15 -16.58 -1.03 -26.46
C VAL A 15 -16.44 -2.01 -25.28
N MET A 16 -16.58 -3.32 -25.49
CA MET A 16 -16.34 -4.33 -24.44
C MET A 16 -14.87 -4.38 -23.99
N ASN A 17 -13.91 -4.10 -24.88
CA ASN A 17 -12.49 -3.97 -24.51
C ASN A 17 -12.17 -2.65 -23.78
N LEU A 18 -13.07 -1.66 -23.82
CA LEU A 18 -12.92 -0.38 -23.10
C LEU A 18 -13.51 -0.42 -21.69
N ILE A 19 -14.20 -1.50 -21.30
CA ILE A 19 -14.81 -1.66 -19.98
C ILE A 19 -13.93 -2.59 -19.15
N ASP A 20 -13.40 -2.08 -18.03
CA ASP A 20 -12.70 -2.88 -17.03
C ASP A 20 -13.62 -4.03 -16.59
N GLN A 21 -13.18 -5.27 -16.84
CA GLN A 21 -13.93 -6.45 -16.42
C GLN A 21 -13.90 -6.54 -14.89
N PRO A 22 -15.03 -6.79 -14.22
CA PRO A 22 -15.07 -6.84 -12.76
C PRO A 22 -14.28 -8.06 -12.25
N ALA A 23 -13.50 -7.87 -11.18
CA ALA A 23 -12.96 -8.99 -10.41
C ALA A 23 -14.06 -9.60 -9.52
N PRO A 24 -13.92 -10.86 -9.08
CA PRO A 24 -14.81 -11.46 -8.09
C PRO A 24 -14.91 -10.60 -6.83
N GLU A 25 -16.10 -10.53 -6.24
CA GLU A 25 -16.25 -9.85 -4.95
C GLU A 25 -15.53 -10.62 -3.84
N VAL A 26 -14.90 -9.88 -2.93
CA VAL A 26 -14.15 -10.44 -1.80
C VAL A 26 -14.72 -9.89 -0.51
N LYS A 27 -15.15 -10.77 0.40
CA LYS A 27 -15.62 -10.40 1.73
C LYS A 27 -14.44 -10.40 2.70
N ILE A 28 -14.12 -9.22 3.23
CA ILE A 28 -13.08 -9.02 4.26
C ILE A 28 -13.72 -8.57 5.58
N ALA A 29 -12.91 -8.39 6.62
CA ALA A 29 -13.41 -8.02 7.94
C ALA A 29 -14.14 -6.66 7.99
N GLN A 30 -13.80 -5.74 7.07
CA GLN A 30 -14.36 -4.38 7.00
C GLN A 30 -15.64 -4.27 6.17
N GLY A 31 -15.93 -5.27 5.32
CA GLY A 31 -17.03 -5.24 4.36
C GLY A 31 -16.73 -6.04 3.09
N THR A 32 -17.56 -5.86 2.07
CA THR A 32 -17.38 -6.49 0.75
C THR A 32 -16.63 -5.55 -0.19
N LEU A 33 -15.71 -6.11 -0.97
CA LEU A 33 -14.93 -5.40 -1.99
C LEU A 33 -15.32 -5.89 -3.39
N SER A 34 -15.35 -4.98 -4.36
CA SER A 34 -15.20 -5.32 -5.78
C SER A 34 -13.88 -4.76 -6.30
N GLY A 35 -13.26 -5.48 -7.23
CA GLY A 35 -12.04 -5.05 -7.91
C GLY A 35 -12.22 -5.06 -9.42
N LYS A 36 -11.11 -5.07 -10.16
CA LYS A 36 -11.10 -5.20 -11.61
C LYS A 36 -10.10 -6.23 -12.09
N MET A 37 -10.30 -6.76 -13.28
CA MET A 37 -9.31 -7.55 -13.99
C MET A 37 -8.29 -6.61 -14.66
N SER A 38 -7.02 -7.01 -14.69
CA SER A 38 -6.00 -6.36 -15.50
C SER A 38 -6.36 -6.42 -16.99
N ALA A 39 -5.86 -5.46 -17.78
CA ALA A 39 -6.17 -5.40 -19.22
C ALA A 39 -5.74 -6.66 -20.01
N ASP A 40 -4.72 -7.38 -19.53
CA ASP A 40 -4.26 -8.64 -20.13
C ASP A 40 -5.00 -9.89 -19.61
N GLY A 41 -5.97 -9.72 -18.69
CA GLY A 41 -6.78 -10.81 -18.14
C GLY A 41 -6.06 -11.72 -17.15
N THR A 42 -4.87 -11.35 -16.68
CA THR A 42 -4.02 -12.25 -15.88
C THR A 42 -4.07 -12.02 -14.38
N VAL A 43 -4.54 -10.86 -13.92
CA VAL A 43 -4.51 -10.44 -12.51
C VAL A 43 -5.83 -9.81 -12.10
N PHE A 44 -6.38 -10.23 -10.97
CA PHE A 44 -7.40 -9.48 -10.25
C PHE A 44 -6.73 -8.40 -9.41
N GLU A 45 -7.14 -7.15 -9.62
CA GLU A 45 -6.62 -5.95 -8.95
C GLU A 45 -7.68 -5.39 -8.01
N TYR A 46 -7.36 -5.33 -6.72
CA TYR A 46 -8.13 -4.61 -5.71
C TYR A 46 -7.26 -3.46 -5.22
N ILE A 47 -7.56 -2.24 -5.63
CA ILE A 47 -6.70 -1.07 -5.50
C ILE A 47 -7.35 -0.05 -4.57
N GLY A 48 -6.57 0.54 -3.66
CA GLY A 48 -7.02 1.66 -2.84
C GLY A 48 -7.86 1.27 -1.61
N ILE A 49 -7.76 0.03 -1.11
CA ILE A 49 -8.51 -0.42 0.06
C ILE A 49 -7.99 0.32 1.31
N PRO A 50 -8.83 0.96 2.13
CA PRO A 50 -8.36 1.59 3.36
C PRO A 50 -7.97 0.53 4.42
N TYR A 51 -6.69 0.47 4.78
CA TYR A 51 -6.20 -0.49 5.80
C TYR A 51 -6.13 0.11 7.21
N ALA A 52 -6.22 1.44 7.29
CA ALA A 52 -6.21 2.19 8.52
C ALA A 52 -6.92 3.55 8.33
N SER A 53 -7.23 4.23 9.43
CA SER A 53 -7.79 5.57 9.40
C SER A 53 -6.78 6.60 9.90
N THR A 54 -6.85 7.80 9.33
CA THR A 54 -6.09 8.97 9.76
C THR A 54 -6.96 10.20 9.56
N ASN A 55 -6.83 11.17 10.45
CA ASN A 55 -7.55 12.43 10.37
C ASN A 55 -6.64 13.56 10.88
N SER A 56 -7.06 14.81 10.68
CA SER A 56 -6.28 15.98 11.07
C SER A 56 -6.06 16.11 12.58
N SER A 57 -6.98 15.59 13.42
CA SER A 57 -6.81 15.60 14.88
C SER A 57 -5.84 14.52 15.39
N MET A 58 -5.60 13.48 14.59
CA MET A 58 -4.61 12.41 14.83
C MET A 58 -3.31 12.63 14.04
N ARG A 59 -3.10 13.83 13.48
CA ARG A 59 -1.87 14.17 12.77
C ARG A 59 -0.66 13.88 13.66
N PHE A 60 0.36 13.23 13.09
CA PHE A 60 1.59 12.74 13.77
C PHE A 60 1.42 11.58 14.77
N GLN A 61 0.20 11.17 15.07
CA GLN A 61 -0.08 10.04 15.96
C GLN A 61 -0.13 8.71 15.21
N ALA A 62 -0.21 7.60 15.96
CA ALA A 62 -0.46 6.28 15.39
C ALA A 62 -1.76 6.26 14.56
N PRO A 63 -1.83 5.45 13.49
CA PRO A 63 -3.05 5.33 12.71
C PRO A 63 -4.18 4.68 13.53
N GLY A 64 -5.42 5.07 13.23
CA GLY A 64 -6.62 4.45 13.76
C GLY A 64 -6.97 3.13 13.05
N PRO A 65 -7.98 2.39 13.55
CA PRO A 65 -8.43 1.15 12.91
C PRO A 65 -8.93 1.39 11.48
N PRO A 66 -8.89 0.37 10.60
CA PRO A 66 -9.51 0.46 9.28
C PRO A 66 -11.01 0.76 9.38
N PRO A 67 -11.55 1.67 8.55
CA PRO A 67 -12.99 1.93 8.51
C PRO A 67 -13.75 0.70 8.02
N SER A 68 -14.99 0.55 8.48
CA SER A 68 -15.95 -0.43 7.95
C SER A 68 -16.99 0.29 7.10
N TRP A 69 -17.63 -0.42 6.18
CA TRP A 69 -18.64 0.14 5.28
C TRP A 69 -19.79 -0.84 5.06
N GLU A 70 -20.95 -0.29 4.70
CA GLU A 70 -22.09 -1.05 4.19
C GLU A 70 -22.02 -1.16 2.65
N GLY A 71 -22.58 -2.24 2.11
CA GLY A 71 -22.55 -2.49 0.67
C GLY A 71 -21.17 -2.94 0.15
N VAL A 72 -20.91 -2.66 -1.14
CA VAL A 72 -19.70 -3.08 -1.85
C VAL A 72 -18.79 -1.87 -2.09
N TYR A 73 -17.59 -1.90 -1.51
CA TYR A 73 -16.57 -0.88 -1.75
C TYR A 73 -15.82 -1.18 -3.05
N LYS A 74 -15.80 -0.20 -3.96
CA LYS A 74 -15.18 -0.33 -5.28
C LYS A 74 -13.68 -0.05 -5.19
N ALA A 75 -12.87 -1.09 -5.01
CA ALA A 75 -11.42 -1.01 -4.89
C ALA A 75 -10.75 -0.91 -6.28
N VAL A 76 -10.93 0.23 -6.95
CA VAL A 76 -10.34 0.54 -8.26
C VAL A 76 -9.71 1.93 -8.32
N ASP A 77 -9.58 2.61 -7.18
CA ASP A 77 -9.00 3.95 -7.10
C ASP A 77 -7.49 3.87 -7.25
N GLU A 78 -6.93 4.50 -8.28
CA GLU A 78 -5.49 4.52 -8.58
C GLU A 78 -4.78 5.79 -8.09
N ILE A 79 -5.52 6.77 -7.54
CA ILE A 79 -5.01 8.11 -7.18
C ILE A 79 -5.12 8.34 -5.66
N TYR A 80 -4.23 7.72 -4.89
CA TYR A 80 -4.33 7.73 -3.41
C TYR A 80 -2.99 7.99 -2.69
N VAL A 81 -2.05 8.70 -3.31
CA VAL A 81 -0.71 8.94 -2.75
C VAL A 81 -0.73 9.81 -1.48
N CYS A 82 0.18 9.53 -0.54
CA CYS A 82 0.38 10.38 0.63
C CYS A 82 0.95 11.74 0.24
N ALA A 83 0.57 12.76 1.02
CA ALA A 83 1.08 14.12 0.88
C ALA A 83 2.61 14.15 0.79
N GLN A 84 3.14 14.60 -0.35
CA GLN A 84 4.57 14.60 -0.65
C GLN A 84 4.91 15.67 -1.70
N LYS A 85 6.19 16.04 -1.78
CA LYS A 85 6.68 16.96 -2.81
C LYS A 85 6.93 16.20 -4.11
N SER A 86 6.44 16.76 -5.22
CA SER A 86 6.69 16.34 -6.59
C SER A 86 7.36 17.48 -7.38
N PHE A 87 7.76 17.21 -8.62
CA PHE A 87 8.32 18.22 -9.53
C PHE A 87 7.34 19.36 -9.84
N ILE A 88 6.04 19.11 -9.75
CA ILE A 88 4.97 20.08 -10.06
C ILE A 88 4.34 20.73 -8.79
N GLY A 89 4.93 20.52 -7.62
CA GLY A 89 4.41 21.01 -6.35
C GLY A 89 4.05 19.90 -5.37
N VAL A 90 3.21 20.21 -4.37
CA VAL A 90 2.75 19.22 -3.38
C VAL A 90 1.58 18.44 -3.97
N ILE A 91 1.67 17.11 -3.91
CA ILE A 91 0.63 16.18 -4.36
C ILE A 91 0.19 15.29 -3.19
N GLY A 92 -0.96 14.63 -3.35
CA GLY A 92 -1.46 13.65 -2.38
C GLY A 92 -2.30 14.25 -1.26
N THR A 93 -2.77 13.38 -0.37
CA THR A 93 -3.68 13.73 0.73
C THR A 93 -3.18 13.15 2.06
N GLU A 94 -3.76 13.60 3.18
CA GLU A 94 -3.54 12.94 4.48
C GLU A 94 -4.33 11.62 4.60
N ASP A 95 -5.50 11.48 3.94
CA ASP A 95 -6.22 10.20 3.83
C ASP A 95 -5.60 9.31 2.75
N CYS A 96 -4.40 8.82 3.02
CA CYS A 96 -3.60 8.07 2.06
C CYS A 96 -3.29 6.63 2.50
N LEU A 97 -3.78 6.17 3.65
CA LEU A 97 -3.49 4.84 4.21
C LEU A 97 -4.29 3.75 3.48
N LYS A 98 -3.93 3.53 2.22
CA LYS A 98 -4.55 2.56 1.33
C LYS A 98 -3.58 1.44 0.95
N ILE A 99 -4.13 0.24 0.72
CA ILE A 99 -3.45 -0.99 0.35
C ILE A 99 -4.04 -1.54 -0.95
N ASN A 100 -3.20 -2.18 -1.74
CA ASN A 100 -3.58 -2.86 -2.97
C ASN A 100 -3.26 -4.34 -2.87
N VAL A 101 -4.13 -5.16 -3.42
CA VAL A 101 -3.95 -6.62 -3.49
C VAL A 101 -4.08 -7.05 -4.95
N TYR A 102 -3.03 -7.69 -5.44
CA TYR A 102 -2.96 -8.24 -6.80
C TYR A 102 -2.91 -9.75 -6.73
N VAL A 103 -3.96 -10.39 -7.25
CA VAL A 103 -4.15 -11.84 -7.19
C VAL A 103 -4.03 -12.42 -8.60
N PRO A 104 -3.18 -13.44 -8.84
CA PRO A 104 -3.17 -14.15 -10.12
C PRO A 104 -4.58 -14.72 -10.43
N ALA A 105 -5.10 -14.49 -11.63
CA ALA A 105 -6.47 -14.91 -11.97
C ALA A 105 -6.61 -16.44 -12.08
N MET A 106 -5.54 -17.12 -12.49
CA MET A 106 -5.48 -18.57 -12.68
C MET A 106 -4.29 -19.17 -11.90
N PRO A 107 -4.35 -19.19 -10.56
CA PRO A 107 -3.24 -19.68 -9.75
C PRO A 107 -3.10 -21.19 -9.85
N LYS A 108 -1.87 -21.70 -9.93
CA LYS A 108 -1.59 -23.15 -9.97
C LYS A 108 -1.52 -23.80 -8.59
N THR A 109 -1.25 -23.00 -7.56
CA THR A 109 -1.10 -23.45 -6.17
C THR A 109 -2.05 -22.70 -5.25
N LYS A 110 -2.54 -23.37 -4.20
CA LYS A 110 -3.36 -22.75 -3.15
C LYS A 110 -3.03 -23.39 -1.79
N PRO A 111 -3.02 -22.63 -0.67
CA PRO A 111 -3.07 -21.16 -0.63
C PRO A 111 -1.80 -20.53 -1.24
N LEU A 112 -1.89 -19.29 -1.71
CA LEU A 112 -0.78 -18.59 -2.36
C LEU A 112 0.17 -17.96 -1.33
N ALA A 113 1.47 -17.98 -1.60
CA ALA A 113 2.41 -17.15 -0.84
C ALA A 113 2.10 -15.67 -1.05
N VAL A 114 2.35 -14.86 -0.03
CA VAL A 114 2.03 -13.42 -0.03
C VAL A 114 3.32 -12.62 0.03
N MET A 115 3.50 -11.69 -0.90
CA MET A 115 4.62 -10.75 -0.92
C MET A 115 4.12 -9.35 -0.64
N VAL A 116 4.56 -8.74 0.46
CA VAL A 116 4.17 -7.38 0.87
C VAL A 116 5.32 -6.42 0.61
N TYR A 117 5.17 -5.53 -0.37
CA TYR A 117 6.18 -4.56 -0.77
C TYR A 117 6.04 -3.25 0.00
N ILE A 118 7.14 -2.79 0.60
CA ILE A 118 7.28 -1.47 1.21
C ILE A 118 8.14 -0.61 0.27
N HIS A 119 7.55 0.45 -0.27
CA HIS A 119 8.25 1.32 -1.21
C HIS A 119 9.35 2.15 -0.53
N GLY A 120 10.40 2.47 -1.29
CA GLY A 120 11.48 3.39 -0.93
C GLY A 120 11.08 4.86 -1.08
N GLY A 121 12.08 5.73 -1.28
CA GLY A 121 11.87 7.18 -1.45
C GLY A 121 12.27 8.03 -0.24
N ALA A 122 13.34 7.62 0.46
CA ALA A 122 13.94 8.37 1.57
C ALA A 122 12.97 8.77 2.70
N PHE A 123 11.87 8.02 2.88
CA PHE A 123 10.77 8.35 3.79
C PHE A 123 10.07 9.68 3.50
N TYR A 124 10.30 10.28 2.32
CA TYR A 124 9.82 11.61 1.96
C TYR A 124 8.92 11.61 0.71
N LEU A 125 9.11 10.64 -0.17
CA LEU A 125 8.31 10.44 -1.38
C LEU A 125 8.07 8.94 -1.63
N GLY A 126 7.22 8.63 -2.61
CA GLY A 126 6.90 7.28 -3.04
C GLY A 126 5.42 6.93 -2.84
N SER A 127 5.03 5.78 -3.38
CA SER A 127 3.70 5.20 -3.20
C SER A 127 3.73 3.72 -3.53
N GLY A 128 2.72 2.97 -3.09
CA GLY A 128 2.46 1.60 -3.52
C GLY A 128 1.79 1.49 -4.91
N SER A 129 1.76 2.57 -5.71
CA SER A 129 1.07 2.59 -7.00
C SER A 129 1.64 1.56 -7.99
N LYS A 130 0.76 0.90 -8.73
CA LYS A 130 1.14 -0.04 -9.80
C LYS A 130 1.92 0.61 -10.94
N THR A 131 1.88 1.94 -11.09
CA THR A 131 2.67 2.65 -12.10
C THR A 131 4.16 2.42 -11.92
N LEU A 132 4.63 2.30 -10.68
CA LEU A 132 6.04 2.00 -10.36
C LEU A 132 6.22 0.57 -9.85
N HIS A 133 5.23 0.01 -9.15
CA HIS A 133 5.34 -1.26 -8.44
C HIS A 133 4.25 -2.24 -8.87
N GLY A 134 3.97 -2.28 -10.17
CA GLY A 134 2.90 -3.08 -10.75
C GLY A 134 3.11 -4.60 -10.64
N PRO A 135 2.03 -5.38 -10.78
CA PRO A 135 2.05 -6.82 -10.51
C PRO A 135 2.70 -7.68 -11.60
N GLY A 136 2.95 -7.14 -12.80
CA GLY A 136 3.15 -7.90 -14.04
C GLY A 136 4.32 -8.90 -14.09
N PHE A 137 5.23 -8.90 -13.12
CA PHE A 137 6.31 -9.88 -13.01
C PHE A 137 6.09 -10.88 -11.87
N LEU A 138 5.71 -10.41 -10.69
CA LEU A 138 5.62 -11.24 -9.50
C LEU A 138 4.39 -12.16 -9.53
N THR A 139 3.22 -11.67 -9.94
CA THR A 139 2.00 -12.50 -9.97
C THR A 139 2.09 -13.67 -10.94
N LYS A 140 2.97 -13.61 -11.94
CA LYS A 140 3.29 -14.74 -12.85
C LYS A 140 3.98 -15.91 -12.15
N LYS A 141 4.40 -15.75 -10.89
CA LYS A 141 5.06 -16.77 -10.06
C LYS A 141 4.13 -17.38 -9.01
N ASP A 142 2.81 -17.29 -9.21
CA ASP A 142 1.80 -17.82 -8.29
C ASP A 142 1.98 -17.25 -6.87
N VAL A 143 2.12 -15.93 -6.77
CA VAL A 143 2.12 -15.19 -5.50
C VAL A 143 1.11 -14.06 -5.53
N ILE A 144 0.53 -13.75 -4.36
CA ILE A 144 -0.21 -12.50 -4.17
C ILE A 144 0.79 -11.40 -3.90
N LEU A 145 0.71 -10.31 -4.68
CA LEU A 145 1.46 -9.09 -4.41
C LEU A 145 0.57 -8.11 -3.64
N VAL A 146 1.10 -7.58 -2.54
CA VAL A 146 0.49 -6.51 -1.76
C VAL A 146 1.40 -5.30 -1.80
N THR A 147 0.87 -4.14 -2.15
CA THR A 147 1.57 -2.86 -2.07
C THR A 147 0.70 -1.88 -1.28
N PHE A 148 1.30 -0.88 -0.63
CA PHE A 148 0.53 0.06 0.18
C PHE A 148 1.27 1.38 0.34
N ASN A 149 0.54 2.38 0.82
CA ASN A 149 1.09 3.68 1.19
C ASN A 149 1.25 3.81 2.70
N TYR A 150 2.28 4.50 3.16
CA TYR A 150 2.47 4.92 4.55
C TYR A 150 2.80 6.40 4.60
N ARG A 151 2.53 7.09 5.72
CA ARG A 151 2.78 8.54 5.81
C ARG A 151 4.27 8.88 5.64
N LEU A 152 4.53 9.99 4.96
CA LEU A 152 5.86 10.45 4.56
C LEU A 152 6.22 11.78 5.21
N GLY A 153 7.50 12.14 5.15
CA GLY A 153 8.05 13.40 5.62
C GLY A 153 7.66 13.70 7.07
N ALA A 154 7.37 14.97 7.36
CA ALA A 154 6.96 15.40 8.70
C ALA A 154 5.68 14.70 9.18
N LEU A 155 4.72 14.44 8.29
CA LEU A 155 3.45 13.79 8.64
C LEU A 155 3.65 12.34 9.12
N GLY A 156 4.67 11.65 8.61
CA GLY A 156 5.01 10.28 9.01
C GLY A 156 6.07 10.18 10.11
N PHE A 157 6.96 11.15 10.24
CA PHE A 157 8.21 10.96 10.99
C PHE A 157 8.60 12.11 11.91
N ILE A 158 7.79 13.17 12.06
CA ILE A 158 8.08 14.20 13.07
C ILE A 158 8.05 13.58 14.47
N CYS A 159 9.05 13.91 15.28
CA CYS A 159 9.14 13.49 16.66
C CYS A 159 9.52 14.71 17.50
N LEU A 160 8.62 15.09 18.40
CA LEU A 160 8.78 16.21 19.33
C LEU A 160 9.03 15.73 20.77
N ASN A 161 9.15 14.42 20.97
CA ASN A 161 9.27 13.78 22.28
C ASN A 161 8.10 14.12 23.23
N ILE A 162 6.90 14.26 22.66
CA ILE A 162 5.62 14.46 23.37
C ILE A 162 4.62 13.39 22.94
N LYS A 163 3.54 13.23 23.70
CA LYS A 163 2.52 12.20 23.46
C LYS A 163 1.83 12.33 22.10
N GLU A 164 1.61 13.56 21.65
CA GLU A 164 0.90 13.89 20.42
C GLU A 164 1.78 13.70 19.16
N ALA A 165 3.10 13.74 19.32
CA ALA A 165 4.07 13.55 18.24
C ALA A 165 5.29 12.72 18.71
N PRO A 166 5.09 11.43 19.03
CA PRO A 166 6.15 10.57 19.55
C PRO A 166 7.07 10.01 18.46
N GLY A 167 6.82 10.34 17.19
CA GLY A 167 7.56 9.81 16.05
C GLY A 167 7.02 8.50 15.48
N ASN A 168 7.64 8.10 14.37
CA ASN A 168 7.46 6.82 13.70
C ASN A 168 6.00 6.50 13.31
N ALA A 169 5.19 7.51 13.03
CA ALA A 169 3.82 7.34 12.53
C ALA A 169 3.80 6.50 11.23
N GLY A 170 4.72 6.77 10.30
CA GLY A 170 4.87 5.99 9.06
C GLY A 170 5.27 4.52 9.28
N LEU A 171 6.09 4.20 10.30
CA LEU A 171 6.37 2.79 10.66
C LEU A 171 5.16 2.12 11.32
N LYS A 172 4.40 2.86 12.13
CA LYS A 172 3.15 2.37 12.72
C LYS A 172 2.09 2.11 11.64
N ASP A 173 2.07 2.90 10.58
CA ASP A 173 1.26 2.66 9.38
C ASP A 173 1.64 1.34 8.69
N GLN A 174 2.94 1.07 8.52
CA GLN A 174 3.43 -0.20 7.96
C GLN A 174 3.02 -1.41 8.81
N ILE A 175 3.11 -1.29 10.15
CA ILE A 175 2.62 -2.33 11.06
C ILE A 175 1.11 -2.53 10.92
N ALA A 176 0.33 -1.45 10.79
CA ALA A 176 -1.11 -1.53 10.59
C ALA A 176 -1.46 -2.22 9.25
N ALA A 177 -0.73 -1.93 8.17
CA ALA A 177 -0.88 -2.62 6.89
C ALA A 177 -0.59 -4.13 7.02
N LEU A 178 0.49 -4.52 7.72
CA LEU A 178 0.82 -5.93 7.95
C LEU A 178 -0.23 -6.64 8.81
N LYS A 179 -0.78 -5.98 9.84
CA LYS A 179 -1.92 -6.49 10.62
C LYS A 179 -3.17 -6.66 9.75
N TRP A 180 -3.41 -5.74 8.83
CA TRP A 180 -4.50 -5.85 7.87
C TRP A 180 -4.31 -7.05 6.94
N VAL A 181 -3.08 -7.29 6.44
CA VAL A 181 -2.74 -8.48 5.63
C VAL A 181 -3.02 -9.75 6.42
N GLN A 182 -2.51 -9.86 7.65
CA GLN A 182 -2.75 -11.03 8.52
C GLN A 182 -4.25 -11.33 8.71
N LYS A 183 -5.07 -10.28 8.87
CA LYS A 183 -6.51 -10.44 9.10
C LYS A 183 -7.29 -10.82 7.84
N ASN A 184 -6.86 -10.36 6.66
CA ASN A 184 -7.72 -10.35 5.47
C ASN A 184 -7.19 -11.15 4.28
N ILE A 185 -5.90 -11.48 4.19
CA ILE A 185 -5.31 -12.01 2.96
C ILE A 185 -5.83 -13.40 2.58
N ALA A 186 -6.31 -14.17 3.56
CA ALA A 186 -6.97 -15.45 3.33
C ALA A 186 -8.23 -15.33 2.45
N ALA A 187 -8.96 -14.22 2.54
CA ALA A 187 -10.13 -13.96 1.69
C ALA A 187 -9.76 -13.80 0.20
N PHE A 188 -8.52 -13.42 -0.09
CA PHE A 188 -7.97 -13.30 -1.44
C PHE A 188 -7.27 -14.59 -1.91
N GLY A 189 -7.31 -15.67 -1.10
CA GLY A 189 -6.64 -16.94 -1.39
C GLY A 189 -5.17 -17.00 -0.98
N GLY A 190 -4.69 -16.03 -0.20
CA GLY A 190 -3.33 -16.01 0.34
C GLY A 190 -3.19 -16.78 1.65
N ASP A 191 -1.98 -17.21 1.94
CA ASP A 191 -1.62 -17.85 3.21
C ASP A 191 -1.05 -16.81 4.19
N PRO A 192 -1.76 -16.48 5.30
CA PRO A 192 -1.28 -15.53 6.30
C PRO A 192 -0.01 -16.01 7.03
N ASP A 193 0.24 -17.32 7.08
CA ASP A 193 1.43 -17.90 7.70
C ASP A 193 2.66 -17.93 6.76
N ASN A 194 2.45 -17.59 5.48
CA ASN A 194 3.48 -17.59 4.44
C ASN A 194 3.69 -16.20 3.80
N VAL A 195 3.68 -15.17 4.66
CA VAL A 195 3.93 -13.78 4.26
C VAL A 195 5.43 -13.48 4.19
N THR A 196 5.87 -12.89 3.08
CA THR A 196 7.22 -12.33 2.90
C THR A 196 7.11 -10.81 2.78
N VAL A 197 7.72 -10.07 3.70
CA VAL A 197 7.83 -8.61 3.57
C VAL A 197 9.12 -8.26 2.82
N PHE A 198 9.06 -7.29 1.91
CA PHE A 198 10.25 -6.86 1.19
C PHE A 198 10.19 -5.37 0.85
N GLY A 199 11.35 -4.77 0.61
CA GLY A 199 11.43 -3.35 0.29
C GLY A 199 12.81 -2.94 -0.19
N GLU A 200 12.84 -1.82 -0.91
CA GLU A 200 14.04 -1.24 -1.50
C GLU A 200 14.34 0.14 -0.89
N SER A 201 15.63 0.48 -0.71
CA SER A 201 16.08 1.76 -0.16
C SER A 201 15.45 2.02 1.22
N ALA A 202 14.72 3.12 1.41
CA ALA A 202 13.96 3.40 2.63
C ALA A 202 12.97 2.27 2.99
N GLY A 203 12.40 1.59 1.99
CA GLY A 203 11.58 0.40 2.18
C GLY A 203 12.39 -0.78 2.72
N GLY A 204 13.63 -0.97 2.26
CA GLY A 204 14.56 -1.96 2.80
C GLY A 204 14.96 -1.65 4.25
N THR A 205 15.22 -0.38 4.55
CA THR A 205 15.43 0.09 5.93
C THR A 205 14.20 -0.14 6.79
N SER A 206 12.99 0.10 6.27
CA SER A 206 11.73 -0.25 6.94
C SER A 206 11.64 -1.74 7.26
N VAL A 207 11.93 -2.63 6.32
CA VAL A 207 11.96 -4.09 6.58
C VAL A 207 12.96 -4.43 7.68
N SER A 208 14.16 -3.83 7.63
CA SER A 208 15.19 -4.01 8.66
C SER A 208 14.73 -3.53 10.04
N LEU A 209 13.99 -2.43 10.12
CA LEU A 209 13.43 -1.91 11.37
C LEU A 209 12.28 -2.77 11.89
N LEU A 210 11.44 -3.31 11.01
CA LEU A 210 10.36 -4.24 11.37
C LEU A 210 10.91 -5.57 11.91
N LEU A 211 12.01 -6.08 11.34
CA LEU A 211 12.70 -7.26 11.89
C LEU A 211 13.19 -7.05 13.33
N ALA A 212 13.58 -5.82 13.68
CA ALA A 212 14.08 -5.47 15.01
C ALA A 212 12.97 -5.07 16.00
N SER A 213 11.72 -4.94 15.56
CA SER A 213 10.63 -4.40 16.36
C SER A 213 9.72 -5.52 16.89
N GLU A 214 9.52 -5.58 18.20
CA GLU A 214 8.57 -6.51 18.83
C GLU A 214 7.13 -6.29 18.33
N ALA A 215 6.79 -5.07 17.91
CA ALA A 215 5.46 -4.72 17.41
C ALA A 215 5.08 -5.40 16.08
N SER A 216 6.06 -5.99 15.38
CA SER A 216 5.87 -6.77 14.15
C SER A 216 5.99 -8.28 14.34
N THR A 217 6.15 -8.75 15.59
CA THR A 217 6.23 -10.18 15.89
C THR A 217 5.03 -10.94 15.35
N GLY A 218 5.28 -12.01 14.59
CA GLY A 218 4.24 -12.86 14.02
C GLY A 218 3.51 -12.28 12.81
N LEU A 219 3.87 -11.09 12.32
CA LEU A 219 3.17 -10.47 11.17
C LEU A 219 3.67 -10.94 9.80
N PHE A 220 4.86 -11.55 9.74
CA PHE A 220 5.41 -12.12 8.52
C PHE A 220 6.40 -13.25 8.84
N LYS A 221 6.60 -14.14 7.87
CA LYS A 221 7.47 -15.32 7.98
C LYS A 221 8.88 -15.07 7.45
N ARG A 222 9.01 -14.25 6.41
CA ARG A 222 10.28 -13.98 5.72
C ARG A 222 10.44 -12.50 5.40
N ALA A 223 11.69 -12.09 5.19
CA ALA A 223 12.04 -10.72 4.85
C ALA A 223 13.07 -10.69 3.71
N ILE A 224 12.96 -9.73 2.80
CA ILE A 224 13.98 -9.41 1.79
C ILE A 224 14.32 -7.93 1.89
N VAL A 225 15.58 -7.63 2.20
CA VAL A 225 16.07 -6.27 2.41
C VAL A 225 16.93 -5.87 1.19
N GLN A 226 16.46 -4.92 0.38
CA GLN A 226 17.16 -4.49 -0.82
C GLN A 226 17.74 -3.08 -0.61
N SER A 227 19.06 -2.95 -0.66
CA SER A 227 19.75 -1.64 -0.63
C SER A 227 19.32 -0.69 0.51
N GLY A 228 19.01 -1.23 1.69
CA GLY A 228 18.60 -0.48 2.88
C GLY A 228 18.95 -1.23 4.16
N SER A 229 19.04 -0.55 5.31
CA SER A 229 19.35 -1.16 6.60
C SER A 229 18.99 -0.20 7.74
N SER A 230 18.55 -0.74 8.88
CA SER A 230 18.38 0.03 10.12
C SER A 230 19.68 0.63 10.66
N LEU A 231 20.83 0.13 10.19
CA LEU A 231 22.17 0.62 10.57
C LEU A 231 22.70 1.71 9.63
N SER A 232 22.00 1.99 8.52
CA SER A 232 22.39 3.08 7.62
C SER A 232 22.40 4.42 8.35
N ASN A 233 23.38 5.27 8.06
CA ASN A 233 23.51 6.59 8.70
C ASN A 233 22.28 7.51 8.50
N TRP A 234 21.51 7.28 7.44
CA TRP A 234 20.27 8.00 7.12
C TRP A 234 19.00 7.35 7.69
N ALA A 235 19.08 6.19 8.35
CA ALA A 235 17.92 5.45 8.83
C ALA A 235 17.29 6.02 10.10
N ILE A 236 18.10 6.59 11.00
CA ILE A 236 17.66 7.04 12.32
C ILE A 236 18.05 8.50 12.52
N ASN A 237 17.05 9.35 12.75
CA ASN A 237 17.27 10.72 13.17
C ASN A 237 17.60 10.76 14.68
N ARG A 238 18.86 11.07 15.01
CA ARG A 238 19.34 11.13 16.41
C ARG A 238 19.03 12.46 17.11
N ASN A 239 18.60 13.49 16.36
CA ASN A 239 18.27 14.81 16.89
C ASN A 239 16.87 15.26 16.40
N PRO A 240 15.80 14.50 16.70
CA PRO A 240 14.49 14.70 16.09
C PRO A 240 13.86 16.06 16.40
N VAL A 241 13.95 16.52 17.64
CA VAL A 241 13.41 17.82 18.08
C VAL A 241 14.14 18.98 17.40
N TRP A 242 15.46 18.89 17.25
CA TRP A 242 16.24 19.91 16.54
C TRP A 242 15.86 20.00 15.06
N ILE A 243 15.76 18.85 14.37
CA ILE A 243 15.29 18.82 12.98
C ILE A 243 13.88 19.39 12.83
N ALA A 244 12.97 19.08 13.76
CA ALA A 244 11.63 19.66 13.76
C ALA A 244 11.68 21.20 13.93
N SER A 245 12.57 21.72 14.78
CA SER A 245 12.73 23.18 14.95
C SER A 245 13.18 23.89 13.67
N LEU A 246 14.03 23.25 12.85
CA LEU A 246 14.44 23.79 11.55
C LEU A 246 13.27 23.88 10.57
N LEU A 247 12.38 22.89 10.58
CA LEU A 247 11.15 22.92 9.78
C LEU A 247 10.24 24.07 10.22
N VAL A 248 9.99 24.21 11.52
CA VAL A 248 9.16 25.29 12.09
C VAL A 248 9.73 26.67 11.71
N LYS A 249 11.05 26.85 11.84
CA LYS A 249 11.75 28.07 11.41
C LYS A 249 11.56 28.37 9.92
N SER A 250 11.62 27.35 9.06
CA SER A 250 11.39 27.51 7.62
C SER A 250 9.95 27.91 7.27
N LEU A 251 9.00 27.63 8.17
CA LEU A 251 7.59 28.04 8.06
C LEU A 251 7.34 29.43 8.65
N GLY A 252 8.37 30.12 9.17
CA GLY A 252 8.25 31.47 9.74
C GLY A 252 7.81 31.51 11.20
N HIS A 253 8.01 30.40 11.94
CA HIS A 253 7.70 30.27 13.37
C HIS A 253 8.95 30.08 14.22
#